data_AF-A0A2E7BI77-F1
#
_entry.id   AF-A0A2E7BI77-F1
#
_cell.length_a   1.000
_cell.length_b   1.000
_cell.length_c   1.000
_cell.angle_alpha   90.00
_cell.angle_beta   90.00
_cell.angle_gamma   90.00
#
_symmetry.space_group_name_H-M   'P 1'
#
loop_
_entity.id
_entity.type
_entity.pdbx_description
1 polymer ?
#
loop_
_entity_poly.entity_id
_entity_poly.type
_entity_poly.pdbx_seq_one_letter_code
_entity_poly.pdbx_strand_id
1 'polypeptide(L)' 'MTTYEEISTSRRLNRAFWNQDCRFAIAQVREARRLNDARIEANHRRCLKSALKHRAEHTYLNAGL' A
#
# COMPACT_ATOMS: atom_id res chain seq x y z
N MET A 1 23.47 -16.97 3.23
CA MET A 1 22.88 -16.90 1.88
C MET A 1 21.38 -17.03 2.07
N THR A 2 20.60 -15.98 1.79
CA THR A 2 19.14 -16.01 1.90
C THR A 2 18.59 -16.98 0.86
N THR A 3 17.75 -17.92 1.27
CA THR A 3 17.21 -18.94 0.37
C THR A 3 16.12 -18.37 -0.52
N TYR A 4 15.84 -19.03 -1.64
CA TYR A 4 14.73 -18.67 -2.53
C TYR A 4 13.38 -18.64 -1.78
N GLU A 5 13.17 -19.56 -0.85
CA GLU A 5 11.94 -19.64 -0.04
C GLU A 5 11.76 -18.43 0.88
N GLU A 6 12.84 -17.94 1.50
CA GLU A 6 12.83 -16.75 2.34
C GLU A 6 12.48 -15.49 1.53
N ILE A 7 13.07 -15.36 0.34
CA ILE A 7 12.79 -14.24 -0.58
C ILE A 7 11.34 -14.30 -1.07
N SER A 8 10.86 -15.48 -1.49
CA SER A 8 9.49 -15.69 -1.96
C SER A 8 8.45 -15.41 -0.88
N THR A 9 8.69 -15.90 0.34
CA THR A 9 7.82 -15.67 1.50
C THR A 9 7.78 -14.18 1.86
N SER A 10 8.94 -13.52 1.91
CA SER A 10 9.04 -12.08 2.18
C SER A 10 8.27 -11.27 1.13
N ARG A 11 8.42 -11.57 -0.17
CA ARG A 11 7.66 -10.91 -1.25
C ARG A 11 6.15 -11.09 -1.10
N ARG A 12 5.69 -12.30 -0.76
CA ARG A 12 4.27 -12.61 -0.54
C ARG A 12 3.69 -11.84 0.65
N LEU A 13 4.40 -11.83 1.78
CA LEU A 13 3.98 -11.11 2.99
C LEU A 13 3.92 -9.60 2.74
N ASN A 14 4.97 -9.04 2.11
CA ASN A 14 4.98 -7.65 1.71
C ASN A 14 3.78 -7.31 0.81
N ARG A 15 3.50 -8.13 -0.21
CA ARG A 15 2.34 -7.91 -1.09
C ARG A 15 1.01 -7.91 -0.32
N ALA A 16 0.86 -8.81 0.64
CA ALA A 16 -0.34 -8.88 1.49
C ALA A 16 -0.50 -7.61 2.33
N PHE A 17 0.59 -7.18 3.00
CA PHE A 17 0.63 -5.96 3.79
C PHE A 17 0.29 -4.71 2.96
N TRP A 18 0.94 -4.51 1.80
CA TRP A 18 0.68 -3.36 0.94
C TRP A 18 -0.75 -3.33 0.41
N ASN A 19 -1.31 -4.49 0.08
CA ASN A 19 -2.70 -4.59 -0.35
C ASN A 19 -3.67 -4.19 0.78
N GLN A 20 -3.36 -4.54 2.03
CA GLN A 20 -4.16 -4.15 3.18
C GLN A 20 -4.14 -2.64 3.39
N ASP A 21 -2.97 -2.00 3.36
CA ASP A 21 -2.84 -0.55 3.50
C ASP A 21 -3.59 0.22 2.41
N CYS A 22 -3.46 -0.23 1.14
CA CYS A 22 -4.19 0.39 0.03
C CYS A 22 -5.70 0.23 0.20
N ARG A 23 -6.18 -0.95 0.61
CA ARG A 23 -7.61 -1.20 0.87
C ARG A 23 -8.15 -0.33 1.99
N PHE A 24 -7.40 -0.20 3.08
CA PHE A 24 -7.76 0.65 4.21
C PHE A 24 -7.89 2.11 3.78
N ALA A 25 -6.89 2.67 3.09
CA ALA A 25 -6.94 4.05 2.62
C ALA A 25 -8.10 4.30 1.64
N ILE A 26 -8.41 3.36 0.75
CA ILE A 26 -9.56 3.45 -0.16
C ILE A 26 -10.88 3.43 0.63
N ALA A 27 -11.01 2.60 1.66
CA ALA A 27 -12.21 2.55 2.50
C ALA A 27 -12.44 3.89 3.21
N GLN A 28 -11.38 4.51 3.76
CA GLN A 28 -11.46 5.81 4.40
C GLN A 28 -11.84 6.93 3.43
N VAL A 29 -11.34 6.90 2.19
CA VAL A 29 -11.78 7.85 1.13
C VAL A 29 -13.26 7.69 0.83
N ARG A 30 -13.77 6.45 0.75
CA ARG A 30 -15.20 6.18 0.50
C ARG A 30 -16.07 6.69 1.65
N GLU A 31 -15.64 6.47 2.89
CA GLU A 31 -16.37 6.92 4.06
C GLU A 31 -16.39 8.45 4.18
N ALA A 32 -15.26 9.11 3.92
CA ALA A 32 -15.19 10.56 3.90
C ALA A 32 -16.13 11.17 2.85
N ARG A 33 -16.22 10.57 1.65
CA ARG A 33 -17.19 10.95 0.63
C ARG A 33 -18.63 10.75 1.08
N ARG A 34 -18.93 9.63 1.75
CA ARG A 34 -20.27 9.36 2.30
C ARG A 34 -20.70 10.43 3.30
N LEU A 35 -19.75 10.95 4.08
CA LEU A 35 -19.95 12.01 5.07
C LEU A 35 -19.86 13.43 4.49
N ASN A 36 -19.56 13.58 3.19
CA ASN A 36 -19.25 14.87 2.56
C ASN A 36 -18.13 15.68 3.26
N ASP A 37 -17.18 14.99 3.92
CA ASP A 37 -16.02 15.64 4.53
C ASP A 37 -14.85 15.68 3.53
N ALA A 38 -14.80 16.78 2.77
CA ALA A 38 -13.78 16.99 1.74
C ALA A 38 -12.34 17.08 2.31
N ARG A 39 -12.19 17.52 3.57
CA ARG A 39 -10.87 17.65 4.21
C ARG A 39 -10.31 16.26 4.55
N ILE A 40 -11.14 15.43 5.16
CA ILE A 40 -10.78 14.04 5.49
C ILE A 40 -10.52 13.25 4.21
N GLU A 41 -11.35 13.44 3.17
CA GLU A 41 -11.14 12.80 1.88
C GLU A 41 -9.78 13.18 1.27
N ALA A 42 -9.46 14.48 1.24
CA ALA A 42 -8.19 14.96 0.71
C ALA A 42 -6.98 14.41 1.48
N ASN A 43 -7.09 14.28 2.80
CA ASN A 43 -6.06 13.69 3.63
C ASN A 43 -5.83 12.21 3.28
N HIS A 44 -6.90 11.39 3.23
CA HIS A 44 -6.75 9.96 2.91
C HIS A 44 -6.28 9.72 1.48
N ARG A 45 -6.65 10.57 0.52
CA ARG A 45 -6.09 10.53 -0.84
C ARG A 45 -4.59 10.80 -0.86
N ARG A 46 -4.11 11.74 -0.03
CA ARG A 46 -2.68 12.01 0.12
C ARG A 46 -1.94 10.81 0.72
N CYS A 47 -2.52 10.20 1.76
CA CYS A 47 -1.98 8.97 2.36
C CYS A 47 -1.91 7.83 1.35
N LEU A 48 -2.98 7.61 0.57
CA LEU A 48 -3.00 6.59 -0.49
C LEU A 48 -1.92 6.85 -1.55
N LYS A 49 -1.75 8.10 -1.99
CA LYS A 49 -0.70 8.48 -2.94
C LYS A 49 0.70 8.19 -2.37
N SER A 50 0.93 8.51 -1.10
CA SER A 50 2.20 8.23 -0.42
C SER A 50 2.48 6.72 -0.31
N ALA A 51 1.47 5.93 0.07
CA ALA A 51 1.60 4.48 0.16
C ALA A 51 1.90 3.82 -1.20
N LEU A 52 1.23 4.27 -2.26
CA LEU A 52 1.48 3.80 -3.62
C LEU A 52 2.88 4.17 -4.12
N LYS A 53 3.34 5.39 -3.83
CA LYS A 53 4.70 5.84 -4.15
C LYS A 53 5.75 4.99 -3.42
N HIS A 54 5.59 4.81 -2.12
CA HIS A 54 6.50 4.00 -1.31
C HIS A 54 6.55 2.54 -1.79
N ARG A 55 5.41 1.97 -2.21
CA ARG A 55 5.38 0.65 -2.84
C ARG A 55 6.16 0.59 -4.15
N ALA A 56 6.07 1.62 -4.99
CA ALA A 56 6.78 1.67 -6.26
C ALA A 56 8.31 1.81 -6.06
N GLU A 57 8.72 2.47 -4.98
CA GLU A 57 10.13 2.70 -4.64
C GLU A 57 10.75 1.53 -3.85
N HIS A 58 9.94 0.64 -3.26
CA HIS A 58 10.45 -0.49 -2.50
C HIS A 58 11.13 -1.54 -3.40
N THR A 59 12.45 -1.67 -3.21
CA THR A 59 13.39 -2.43 -4.05
C THR A 59 13.14 -3.93 -4.16
N TYR A 60 12.43 -4.56 -3.21
CA TYR A 60 12.18 -6.02 -3.21
C TYR A 60 11.11 -6.48 -4.23
N LEU A 61 10.39 -5.53 -4.84
CA LEU A 61 9.43 -5.77 -5.93
C LEU A 61 10.00 -5.50 -7.32
N ASN A 62 11.20 -4.91 -7.43
CA ASN A 62 11.88 -4.79 -8.71
C ASN A 62 12.31 -6.19 -9.14
N ALA A 63 11.85 -6.61 -10.32
CA ALA A 63 11.98 -7.95 -10.87
C ALA A 63 13.44 -8.39 -11.21
N GLY A 64 14.45 -7.75 -10.61
CA GLY A 64 15.87 -7.94 -10.93
C GLY A 64 16.69 -8.70 -9.88
N LEU A 65 16.05 -9.34 -8.90
CA LEU A 65 16.65 -10.40 -8.07
C LEU A 65 15.87 -11.70 -8.27
#